data_AF-A0A942MHG6-F1
#
_entry.id   AF-A0A942MHG6-F1
#
_cell.length_a   1.000
_cell.length_b   1.000
_cell.length_c   1.000
_cell.angle_alpha   90.00
_cell.angle_beta   90.00
_cell.angle_gamma   90.00
#
_symmetry.space_group_name_H-M   'P 1'
#
loop_
_entity.id
_entity.type
_entity.pdbx_description
1 polymer ?
#
loop_
_entity_poly.entity_id
_entity_poly.type
_entity_poly.pdbx_seq_one_letter_code
_entity_poly.pdbx_strand_id
1 'polypeptide(L)'
;MRLLFPFRKKEETEKMGENVAIGQLGNTFPRNSAHVKIDGIGLFRLDLQAVKTKRDDLFQDGQFSVFDMLSGLAENGSIDLKHHFDENLNTYVIESINGKQNWWYVAYYDGGWPEKNVFRMDHFPYKDKMHITLYQSSATDIKKIHENFTTETQSRQANKCVMVQNVLIRGKRDRITFENVEVRPHNTRNDVFRDGVITALDVILSLADEKKLTYGLKWRESLGAARVVKSFWVEKINDEQSYETCGFVYEEGFRAFRYGRGNHIHLPSDVRIINSPEYMEWFWICL
;
A
#
# COMPACT_ATOMS: atom_id res chain seq x y z
N MET A 1 -23.87 12.50 -0.23
CA MET A 1 -23.59 13.73 0.55
C MET A 1 -22.08 13.91 0.54
N ARG A 2 -21.53 14.79 -0.32
CA ARG A 2 -20.08 14.99 -0.49
C ARG A 2 -19.55 15.84 0.66
N LEU A 3 -18.65 15.30 1.47
CA LEU A 3 -17.91 16.08 2.47
C LEU A 3 -16.84 16.92 1.74
N LEU A 4 -17.15 18.20 1.54
CA LEU A 4 -16.18 19.24 1.22
C LEU A 4 -15.57 19.72 2.53
N PHE A 5 -14.29 19.45 2.77
CA PHE A 5 -13.57 20.02 3.91
C PHE A 5 -13.32 21.53 3.69
N PRO A 6 -13.78 22.43 4.58
CA PRO A 6 -13.48 23.85 4.46
C PRO A 6 -12.19 24.18 5.22
N PHE A 7 -11.19 24.71 4.53
CA PHE A 7 -10.03 25.34 5.16
C PHE A 7 -10.41 26.73 5.70
N ARG A 8 -10.08 27.05 6.97
CA ARG A 8 -10.31 28.36 7.60
C ARG A 8 -9.03 28.93 8.22
N LYS A 9 -8.88 30.26 8.16
CA LYS A 9 -7.68 31.04 8.53
C LYS A 9 -7.54 31.35 10.04
N LYS A 10 -6.29 31.17 10.51
CA LYS A 10 -5.50 31.61 11.69
C LYS A 10 -6.06 32.59 12.73
N GLU A 11 -5.89 32.21 14.00
CA GLU A 11 -5.44 33.06 15.13
C GLU A 11 -4.17 32.43 15.74
N GLU A 12 -3.28 33.28 16.28
CA GLU A 12 -1.89 32.97 16.63
C GLU A 12 -1.70 32.46 18.06
N THR A 13 -1.40 31.18 18.18
CA THR A 13 -0.63 30.57 19.29
C THR A 13 0.50 29.76 18.65
N GLU A 14 1.71 29.89 19.22
CA GLU A 14 2.97 29.16 18.93
C GLU A 14 2.83 28.12 17.80
N LYS A 15 2.94 28.59 16.54
CA LYS A 15 2.49 27.84 15.37
C LYS A 15 3.43 26.68 15.08
N MET A 16 3.10 25.50 15.61
CA MET A 16 3.30 24.26 14.84
C MET A 16 2.87 24.55 13.39
N GLY A 17 3.77 24.34 12.43
CA GLY A 17 3.51 24.62 11.02
C GLY A 17 2.17 24.04 10.56
N GLU A 18 1.45 24.73 9.67
CA GLU A 18 0.15 24.25 9.21
C GLU A 18 0.29 22.93 8.44
N ASN A 19 -0.62 21.98 8.67
CA ASN A 19 -0.78 20.80 7.83
C ASN A 19 -1.26 21.25 6.44
N VAL A 20 -0.55 20.85 5.39
CA VAL A 20 -0.87 21.26 4.02
C VAL A 20 -0.91 20.06 3.10
N ALA A 21 -1.93 19.98 2.23
CA ALA A 21 -1.96 19.06 1.10
C ALA A 21 -2.02 19.88 -0.20
N ILE A 22 -1.06 19.67 -1.10
CA ILE A 22 -0.95 20.39 -2.37
C ILE A 22 -1.19 19.44 -3.54
N GLY A 23 -2.05 19.86 -4.46
CA GLY A 23 -2.38 19.13 -5.68
C GLY A 23 -3.82 18.65 -5.70
N GLN A 24 -4.21 18.03 -6.81
CA GLN A 24 -5.55 17.48 -7.02
C GLN A 24 -5.41 16.04 -7.49
N LEU A 25 -6.36 15.19 -7.10
CA LEU A 25 -6.45 13.83 -7.62
C LEU A 25 -6.59 13.86 -9.14
N GLY A 26 -5.66 13.21 -9.82
CA GLY A 26 -5.74 12.97 -11.27
C GLY A 26 -6.71 11.84 -11.60
N ASN A 27 -6.84 11.50 -12.90
CA ASN A 27 -7.55 10.28 -13.28
C ASN A 27 -6.67 9.06 -12.97
N THR A 28 -7.10 8.26 -11.99
CA THR A 28 -6.37 7.10 -11.46
C THR A 28 -6.90 5.77 -11.97
N PHE A 29 -7.95 5.78 -12.79
CA PHE A 29 -8.49 4.56 -13.38
C PHE A 29 -7.47 3.91 -14.30
N PRO A 30 -7.20 2.61 -14.11
CA PRO A 30 -6.46 1.81 -15.07
C PRO A 30 -7.17 1.80 -16.43
N ARG A 31 -6.42 1.92 -17.51
CA ARG A 31 -6.95 1.98 -18.89
C ARG A 31 -6.24 1.03 -19.85
N ASN A 32 -5.02 0.62 -19.52
CA ASN A 32 -4.20 -0.19 -20.40
C ASN A 32 -4.36 -1.68 -20.06
N SER A 33 -4.12 -2.57 -21.03
CA SER A 33 -4.09 -4.01 -20.74
C SER A 33 -3.00 -4.34 -19.73
N ALA A 34 -3.29 -5.23 -18.78
CA ALA A 34 -2.30 -5.75 -17.85
C ALA A 34 -1.45 -6.84 -18.49
N HIS A 35 -0.20 -6.95 -18.03
CA HIS A 35 0.70 -8.04 -18.37
C HIS A 35 1.08 -8.78 -17.09
N VAL A 36 0.86 -10.10 -17.09
CA VAL A 36 1.16 -10.96 -15.94
C VAL A 36 2.09 -12.07 -16.42
N LYS A 37 3.29 -12.12 -15.87
CA LYS A 37 4.23 -13.22 -16.08
C LYS A 37 4.00 -14.25 -14.98
N ILE A 38 3.89 -15.53 -15.35
CA ILE A 38 3.87 -16.64 -14.39
C ILE A 38 5.03 -17.56 -14.73
N ASP A 39 6.02 -17.61 -13.85
CA ASP A 39 7.27 -18.31 -14.11
C ASP A 39 7.04 -19.81 -14.38
N GLY A 40 7.60 -20.30 -15.49
CA GLY A 40 7.41 -21.69 -15.93
C GLY A 40 6.02 -22.00 -16.52
N ILE A 41 5.15 -21.00 -16.70
CA ILE A 41 3.84 -21.15 -17.35
C ILE A 41 3.75 -20.25 -18.60
N GLY A 42 3.97 -18.94 -18.48
CA GLY A 42 3.88 -18.04 -19.63
C GLY A 42 3.79 -16.55 -19.29
N LEU A 43 3.70 -15.73 -20.33
CA LEU A 43 3.38 -14.30 -20.25
C LEU A 43 1.99 -14.08 -20.82
N PHE A 44 1.11 -13.50 -20.02
CA PHE A 44 -0.29 -13.29 -20.36
C PHE A 44 -0.59 -11.81 -20.50
N ARG A 45 -1.53 -11.50 -21.40
CA ARG A 45 -2.12 -10.18 -21.56
C ARG A 45 -3.60 -10.25 -21.18
N LEU A 46 -4.04 -9.29 -20.37
CA LEU A 46 -5.40 -9.25 -19.84
C LEU A 46 -6.07 -7.93 -20.24
N ASP A 47 -7.30 -8.03 -20.75
CA ASP A 47 -8.18 -6.88 -20.94
C ASP A 47 -8.83 -6.52 -19.61
N LEU A 48 -8.57 -5.31 -19.11
CA LEU A 48 -9.08 -4.85 -17.83
C LEU A 48 -10.60 -4.68 -17.82
N GLN A 49 -11.25 -4.52 -18.97
CA GLN A 49 -12.72 -4.43 -19.03
C GLN A 49 -13.39 -5.76 -18.65
N ALA A 50 -12.67 -6.88 -18.78
CA ALA A 50 -13.17 -8.20 -18.41
C ALA A 50 -12.85 -8.56 -16.95
N VAL A 51 -12.04 -7.76 -16.25
CA VAL A 51 -11.64 -8.03 -14.86
C VAL A 51 -12.69 -7.50 -13.89
N LYS A 52 -12.94 -8.27 -12.83
CA LYS A 52 -13.78 -7.86 -11.70
C LYS A 52 -12.97 -7.92 -10.43
N THR A 53 -13.15 -6.94 -9.56
CA THR A 53 -12.49 -6.99 -8.25
C THR A 53 -13.09 -8.09 -7.39
N LYS A 54 -12.22 -8.80 -6.65
CA LYS A 54 -12.59 -9.76 -5.61
C LYS A 54 -12.69 -9.12 -4.23
N ARG A 55 -12.29 -7.86 -4.09
CA ARG A 55 -12.29 -7.09 -2.84
C ARG A 55 -13.14 -5.83 -3.02
N ASP A 56 -14.42 -6.01 -3.27
CA ASP A 56 -15.39 -4.91 -3.42
C ASP A 56 -15.60 -4.13 -2.11
N ASP A 57 -15.22 -4.73 -0.98
CA ASP A 57 -15.06 -4.12 0.34
C ASP A 57 -13.89 -3.11 0.39
N LEU A 58 -12.84 -3.30 -0.43
CA LEU A 58 -11.66 -2.44 -0.45
C LEU A 58 -11.69 -1.44 -1.61
N PHE A 59 -12.01 -1.89 -2.82
CA PHE A 59 -11.80 -1.11 -4.05
C PHE A 59 -13.09 -0.48 -4.57
N GLN A 60 -12.95 0.71 -5.18
CA GLN A 60 -14.00 1.34 -5.97
C GLN A 60 -14.25 0.55 -7.27
N ASP A 61 -15.43 0.74 -7.86
CA ASP A 61 -15.77 0.13 -9.14
C ASP A 61 -14.75 0.55 -10.22
N GLY A 62 -14.22 -0.41 -10.98
CA GLY A 62 -13.19 -0.17 -12.00
C GLY A 62 -11.77 -0.03 -11.44
N GLN A 63 -11.58 -0.22 -10.13
CA GLN A 63 -10.27 -0.38 -9.51
C GLN A 63 -10.04 -1.85 -9.19
N PHE A 64 -8.77 -2.25 -9.19
CA PHE A 64 -8.39 -3.66 -9.10
C PHE A 64 -7.16 -3.83 -8.23
N SER A 65 -7.02 -5.02 -7.66
CA SER A 65 -5.79 -5.50 -7.04
C SER A 65 -4.93 -6.30 -8.03
N VAL A 66 -3.70 -6.62 -7.64
CA VAL A 66 -2.84 -7.55 -8.38
C VAL A 66 -3.45 -8.96 -8.41
N PHE A 67 -4.13 -9.37 -7.33
CA PHE A 67 -4.83 -10.66 -7.30
C PHE A 67 -5.96 -10.75 -8.33
N ASP A 68 -6.67 -9.64 -8.55
CA ASP A 68 -7.74 -9.57 -9.55
C ASP A 68 -7.22 -9.84 -10.97
N MET A 69 -5.97 -9.46 -11.26
CA MET A 69 -5.34 -9.78 -12.54
C MET A 69 -5.16 -11.29 -12.71
N LEU A 70 -4.76 -11.98 -11.64
CA LEU A 70 -4.61 -13.43 -11.64
C LEU A 70 -5.98 -14.13 -11.77
N SER A 71 -6.97 -13.66 -11.02
CA SER A 71 -8.33 -14.19 -11.11
C SER A 71 -8.93 -14.00 -12.50
N GLY A 72 -8.71 -12.85 -13.15
CA GLY A 72 -9.18 -12.60 -14.51
C GLY A 72 -8.58 -13.56 -15.55
N LEU A 73 -7.32 -13.99 -15.37
CA LEU A 73 -6.71 -15.05 -16.20
C LEU A 73 -7.34 -16.42 -15.96
N ALA A 74 -7.80 -16.71 -14.75
CA ALA A 74 -8.50 -17.97 -14.49
C ALA A 74 -9.90 -17.96 -15.09
N GLU A 75 -10.63 -16.85 -14.94
CA GLU A 75 -11.99 -16.68 -15.44
C GLU A 75 -12.08 -16.74 -16.96
N ASN A 76 -11.03 -16.32 -17.68
CA ASN A 76 -10.96 -16.43 -19.14
C ASN A 76 -10.37 -17.77 -19.63
N GLY A 77 -10.05 -18.69 -18.72
CA GLY A 77 -9.52 -20.02 -19.04
C GLY A 77 -8.03 -20.07 -19.40
N SER A 78 -7.26 -18.99 -19.18
CA SER A 78 -5.81 -18.98 -19.46
C SER A 78 -4.99 -19.82 -18.47
N ILE A 79 -5.48 -19.97 -17.24
CA ILE A 79 -4.85 -20.79 -16.18
C ILE A 79 -5.92 -21.52 -15.35
N ASP A 80 -5.54 -22.63 -14.73
CA ASP A 80 -6.31 -23.28 -13.66
C ASP A 80 -5.84 -22.70 -12.31
N LEU A 81 -6.66 -21.86 -11.68
CA LEU A 81 -6.37 -21.23 -10.39
C LEU A 81 -7.28 -21.78 -9.30
N LYS A 82 -6.68 -22.45 -8.31
CA LYS A 82 -7.36 -22.82 -7.06
C LYS A 82 -6.99 -21.83 -5.97
N HIS A 83 -8.00 -21.21 -5.37
CA HIS A 83 -7.84 -20.20 -4.33
C HIS A 83 -9.08 -20.15 -3.43
N HIS A 84 -8.92 -19.57 -2.25
CA HIS A 84 -10.02 -19.23 -1.34
C HIS A 84 -9.69 -17.95 -0.57
N PHE A 85 -10.69 -17.29 -0.02
CA PHE A 85 -10.48 -16.20 0.94
C PHE A 85 -10.28 -16.78 2.34
N ASP A 86 -9.21 -16.40 3.03
CA ASP A 86 -8.97 -16.79 4.42
C ASP A 86 -9.20 -15.58 5.34
N GLU A 87 -10.26 -15.62 6.13
CA GLU A 87 -10.64 -14.55 7.06
C GLU A 87 -9.56 -14.29 8.13
N ASN A 88 -8.79 -15.31 8.53
CA ASN A 88 -7.72 -15.14 9.53
C ASN A 88 -6.52 -14.40 8.95
N LEU A 89 -6.30 -14.53 7.64
CA LEU A 89 -5.25 -13.81 6.93
C LEU A 89 -5.74 -12.48 6.36
N ASN A 90 -7.07 -12.32 6.23
CA ASN A 90 -7.73 -11.22 5.53
C ASN A 90 -7.18 -11.04 4.10
N THR A 91 -7.03 -12.14 3.37
CA THR A 91 -6.53 -12.17 1.98
C THR A 91 -7.02 -13.40 1.25
N TYR A 92 -7.06 -13.32 -0.07
CA TYR A 92 -7.10 -14.51 -0.91
C TYR A 92 -5.77 -15.29 -0.86
N VAL A 93 -5.86 -16.60 -0.64
CA VAL A 93 -4.75 -17.55 -0.64
C VAL A 93 -4.75 -18.35 -1.94
N ILE A 94 -3.61 -18.40 -2.61
CA ILE A 94 -3.41 -19.24 -3.79
C ILE A 94 -3.01 -20.64 -3.34
N GLU A 95 -3.89 -21.62 -3.56
CA GLU A 95 -3.59 -23.03 -3.31
C GLU A 95 -2.73 -23.60 -4.43
N SER A 96 -3.14 -23.35 -5.68
CA SER A 96 -2.36 -23.80 -6.84
C SER A 96 -2.65 -23.01 -8.11
N ILE A 97 -1.66 -22.97 -8.99
CA ILE A 97 -1.78 -22.54 -10.38
C ILE A 97 -1.32 -23.70 -11.26
N ASN A 98 -2.20 -24.19 -12.14
CA ASN A 98 -1.98 -25.37 -12.98
C ASN A 98 -1.45 -26.58 -12.18
N GLY A 99 -2.06 -26.83 -11.01
CA GLY A 99 -1.69 -27.93 -10.10
C GLY A 99 -0.38 -27.74 -9.31
N LYS A 100 0.38 -26.65 -9.53
CA LYS A 100 1.60 -26.34 -8.77
C LYS A 100 1.28 -25.44 -7.58
N GLN A 101 1.95 -25.65 -6.45
CA GLN A 101 1.72 -24.92 -5.19
C GLN A 101 2.81 -23.88 -4.88
N ASN A 102 2.63 -23.17 -3.77
CA ASN A 102 3.57 -22.21 -3.16
C ASN A 102 3.86 -21.01 -4.05
N TRP A 103 2.83 -20.44 -4.68
CA TRP A 103 2.99 -19.25 -5.51
C TRP A 103 3.03 -17.98 -4.67
N TRP A 104 3.97 -17.09 -5.03
CA TRP A 104 4.01 -15.72 -4.57
C TRP A 104 4.20 -14.77 -5.75
N TYR A 105 4.42 -13.48 -5.49
CA TYR A 105 4.54 -12.48 -6.54
C TYR A 105 5.57 -11.39 -6.25
N VAL A 106 6.03 -10.77 -7.33
CA VAL A 106 6.68 -9.47 -7.36
C VAL A 106 5.79 -8.55 -8.19
N ALA A 107 5.50 -7.37 -7.67
CA ALA A 107 4.82 -6.31 -8.42
C ALA A 107 5.47 -4.95 -8.16
N TYR A 108 5.56 -4.13 -9.21
CA TYR A 108 6.07 -2.76 -9.13
C TYR A 108 5.52 -1.92 -10.27
N TYR A 109 5.42 -0.60 -10.05
CA TYR A 109 4.94 0.36 -11.03
C TYR A 109 5.94 0.59 -12.18
N ASP A 110 5.46 1.22 -13.27
CA ASP A 110 6.27 1.61 -14.43
C ASP A 110 7.47 2.47 -14.01
N GLY A 111 8.69 2.02 -14.29
CA GLY A 111 9.94 2.67 -13.89
C GLY A 111 10.42 2.36 -12.46
N GLY A 112 9.71 1.51 -11.72
CA GLY A 112 10.20 0.89 -10.49
C GLY A 112 11.13 -0.29 -10.76
N TRP A 113 11.61 -0.95 -9.71
CA TRP A 113 12.45 -2.15 -9.80
C TRP A 113 11.81 -3.33 -9.06
N PRO A 114 12.16 -4.58 -9.43
CA PRO A 114 11.63 -5.77 -8.77
C PRO A 114 12.13 -5.86 -7.33
N GLU A 115 11.19 -5.96 -6.39
CA GLU A 115 11.45 -6.26 -4.99
C GLU A 115 10.58 -7.42 -4.53
N LYS A 116 11.19 -8.37 -3.82
CA LYS A 116 10.42 -9.38 -3.10
C LYS A 116 9.62 -8.64 -2.04
N ASN A 117 8.31 -8.61 -2.18
CA ASN A 117 7.41 -8.05 -1.19
C ASN A 117 6.78 -9.17 -0.36
N VAL A 118 6.32 -8.87 0.85
CA VAL A 118 5.50 -9.79 1.66
C VAL A 118 4.10 -9.21 1.87
N PHE A 119 3.60 -8.47 0.88
CA PHE A 119 2.34 -7.75 0.97
C PHE A 119 1.18 -8.59 0.40
N ARG A 120 -0.02 -8.45 0.97
CA ARG A 120 -1.21 -9.19 0.49
C ARG A 120 -1.49 -8.83 -0.97
N MET A 121 -1.56 -9.84 -1.84
CA MET A 121 -1.68 -9.63 -3.29
C MET A 121 -3.01 -8.94 -3.66
N ASP A 122 -4.08 -9.23 -2.91
CA ASP A 122 -5.40 -8.64 -3.08
C ASP A 122 -5.55 -7.26 -2.41
N HIS A 123 -4.53 -6.82 -1.66
CA HIS A 123 -4.43 -5.44 -1.16
C HIS A 123 -3.56 -4.55 -2.05
N PHE A 124 -2.76 -5.13 -2.96
CA PHE A 124 -1.85 -4.39 -3.83
C PHE A 124 -2.64 -3.79 -5.01
N PRO A 125 -2.86 -2.47 -5.06
CA PRO A 125 -3.62 -1.85 -6.14
C PRO A 125 -2.89 -1.98 -7.47
N TYR A 126 -3.60 -2.42 -8.50
CA TYR A 126 -3.10 -2.40 -9.87
C TYR A 126 -3.04 -0.96 -10.40
N LYS A 127 -1.98 -0.65 -11.14
CA LYS A 127 -1.79 0.59 -11.89
C LYS A 127 -1.35 0.26 -13.31
N ASP A 128 -1.70 1.14 -14.24
CA ASP A 128 -1.29 1.02 -15.63
C ASP A 128 0.22 0.77 -15.76
N LYS A 129 0.57 -0.18 -16.64
CA LYS A 129 1.96 -0.56 -16.97
C LYS A 129 2.75 -1.14 -15.79
N MET A 130 2.10 -1.56 -14.72
CA MET A 130 2.76 -2.35 -13.68
C MET A 130 3.35 -3.63 -14.25
N HIS A 131 4.50 -4.01 -13.71
CA HIS A 131 5.09 -5.32 -13.90
C HIS A 131 4.56 -6.25 -12.82
N ILE A 132 4.03 -7.41 -13.20
CA ILE A 132 3.55 -8.45 -12.29
C ILE A 132 4.20 -9.76 -12.69
N THR A 133 4.93 -10.38 -11.77
CA THR A 133 5.53 -11.71 -11.96
C THR A 133 5.17 -12.62 -10.80
N LEU A 134 4.59 -13.77 -11.09
CA LEU A 134 4.36 -14.84 -10.13
C LEU A 134 5.48 -15.87 -10.21
N TYR A 135 5.95 -16.31 -9.06
CA TYR A 135 7.03 -17.29 -8.93
C TYR A 135 6.71 -18.29 -7.81
N GLN A 136 7.27 -19.49 -7.89
CA GLN A 136 7.16 -20.46 -6.81
C GLN A 136 8.18 -20.13 -5.71
N SER A 137 7.69 -19.93 -4.49
CA SER A 137 8.48 -19.73 -3.28
C SER A 137 8.61 -21.06 -2.52
N SER A 138 9.41 -21.06 -1.46
CA SER A 138 9.44 -22.20 -0.54
C SER A 138 8.18 -22.22 0.33
N ALA A 139 7.70 -23.41 0.69
CA ALA A 139 6.56 -23.54 1.62
C ALA A 139 6.85 -22.86 2.97
N THR A 140 8.10 -22.89 3.41
CA THR A 140 8.56 -22.21 4.63
C THR A 140 8.40 -20.69 4.53
N ASP A 141 8.73 -20.09 3.39
CA ASP A 141 8.59 -18.64 3.22
C ASP A 141 7.12 -18.22 3.13
N ILE A 142 6.29 -18.98 2.39
CA ILE A 142 4.84 -18.75 2.33
C ILE A 142 4.25 -18.81 3.75
N LYS A 143 4.62 -19.83 4.53
CA LYS A 143 4.16 -19.97 5.91
C LYS A 143 4.53 -18.76 6.77
N LYS A 144 5.77 -18.27 6.70
CA LYS A 144 6.21 -17.07 7.46
C LYS A 144 5.42 -15.82 7.07
N ILE A 145 5.11 -15.65 5.79
CA ILE A 145 4.28 -14.53 5.31
C ILE A 145 2.87 -14.63 5.90
N HIS A 146 2.26 -15.82 5.85
CA HIS A 146 0.92 -16.03 6.42
C HIS A 146 0.89 -15.89 7.95
N GLU A 147 1.93 -16.35 8.67
CA GLU A 147 2.07 -16.14 10.12
C GLU A 147 2.07 -14.64 10.47
N ASN A 148 2.70 -13.78 9.65
CA ASN A 148 2.58 -12.34 9.81
C ASN A 148 1.12 -11.87 9.63
N PHE A 149 0.47 -12.27 8.55
CA PHE A 149 -0.90 -11.83 8.27
C PHE A 149 -1.88 -12.22 9.37
N THR A 150 -1.75 -13.43 9.92
CA THR A 150 -2.49 -13.88 11.10
C THR A 150 -2.27 -12.96 12.29
N THR A 151 -1.02 -12.59 12.58
CA THR A 151 -0.67 -11.71 13.70
C THR A 151 -1.34 -10.34 13.56
N GLU A 152 -1.30 -9.74 12.37
CA GLU A 152 -1.95 -8.46 12.10
C GLU A 152 -3.48 -8.54 12.27
N THR A 153 -4.12 -9.58 11.73
CA THR A 153 -5.58 -9.76 11.85
C THR A 153 -6.00 -9.99 13.29
N GLN A 154 -5.27 -10.82 14.05
CA GLN A 154 -5.52 -11.06 15.48
C GLN A 154 -5.37 -9.77 16.29
N SER A 155 -4.34 -8.97 16.01
CA SER A 155 -4.14 -7.67 16.65
C SER A 155 -5.33 -6.73 16.38
N ARG A 156 -5.79 -6.65 15.12
CA ARG A 156 -6.97 -5.85 14.76
C ARG A 156 -8.25 -6.34 15.46
N GLN A 157 -8.47 -7.65 15.53
CA GLN A 157 -9.64 -8.22 16.20
C GLN A 157 -9.63 -7.92 17.71
N ALA A 158 -8.47 -8.08 18.36
CA ALA A 158 -8.31 -7.83 19.79
C ALA A 158 -8.55 -6.35 20.15
N ASN A 159 -8.04 -5.43 19.34
CA ASN A 159 -8.16 -3.98 19.58
C ASN A 159 -9.45 -3.37 19.03
N LYS A 160 -10.14 -4.06 18.10
CA LYS A 160 -11.31 -3.56 17.34
C LYS A 160 -11.03 -2.30 16.51
N CYS A 161 -9.76 -2.00 16.28
CA CYS A 161 -9.25 -0.91 15.45
C CYS A 161 -7.90 -1.33 14.82
N VAL A 162 -7.41 -0.52 13.89
CA VAL A 162 -6.05 -0.68 13.34
C VAL A 162 -5.06 -0.05 14.30
N MET A 163 -4.12 -0.85 14.78
CA MET A 163 -3.09 -0.43 15.73
C MET A 163 -1.70 -0.71 15.16
N VAL A 164 -0.88 0.31 15.07
CA VAL A 164 0.56 0.16 14.76
C VAL A 164 1.33 0.19 16.07
N GLN A 165 1.95 -0.94 16.43
CA GLN A 165 2.57 -1.09 17.76
C GLN A 165 3.74 -0.12 17.94
N ASN A 166 4.53 0.11 16.88
CA ASN A 166 5.66 1.01 16.92
C ASN A 166 5.76 1.84 15.63
N VAL A 167 5.64 3.17 15.76
CA VAL A 167 5.87 4.11 14.67
C VAL A 167 7.15 4.87 14.95
N LEU A 168 8.15 4.70 14.08
CA LEU A 168 9.44 5.38 14.17
C LEU A 168 9.56 6.39 13.03
N ILE A 169 9.82 7.65 13.36
CA ILE A 169 10.15 8.70 12.38
C ILE A 169 11.61 9.07 12.57
N ARG A 170 12.44 8.81 11.55
CA ARG A 170 13.85 9.20 11.46
C ARG A 170 13.99 10.34 10.45
N GLY A 171 14.01 11.55 10.94
CA GLY A 171 14.38 12.73 10.17
C GLY A 171 15.90 12.82 9.95
N LYS A 172 16.33 13.94 9.37
CA LYS A 172 17.73 14.36 9.23
C LYS A 172 18.38 14.61 10.58
N ARG A 173 17.63 15.22 11.51
CA ARG A 173 18.14 15.64 12.83
C ARG A 173 17.50 14.86 13.95
N ASP A 174 16.21 14.60 13.81
CA ASP A 174 15.40 14.11 14.92
C ASP A 174 14.98 12.66 14.72
N ARG A 175 14.82 11.98 15.86
CA ARG A 175 14.25 10.62 15.92
C ARG A 175 13.12 10.63 16.92
N ILE A 176 11.91 10.32 16.45
CA ILE A 176 10.70 10.31 17.27
C ILE A 176 10.08 8.92 17.18
N THR A 177 9.63 8.40 18.31
CA THR A 177 8.96 7.09 18.37
C THR A 177 7.61 7.25 19.04
N PHE A 178 6.59 6.64 18.47
CA PHE A 178 5.26 6.51 19.02
C PHE A 178 4.94 5.03 19.20
N GLU A 179 4.21 4.71 20.26
CA GLU A 179 3.79 3.35 20.58
C GLU A 179 2.27 3.27 20.56
N ASN A 180 1.75 2.12 20.13
CA ASN A 180 0.32 1.81 20.11
C ASN A 180 -0.49 2.93 19.44
N VAL A 181 -0.12 3.26 18.20
CA VAL A 181 -0.80 4.30 17.43
C VAL A 181 -2.10 3.73 16.87
N GLU A 182 -3.23 4.23 17.35
CA GLU A 182 -4.54 3.99 16.74
C GLU A 182 -4.59 4.75 15.42
N VAL A 183 -4.91 4.04 14.33
CA VAL A 183 -4.99 4.62 12.99
C VAL A 183 -6.44 4.73 12.58
N ARG A 184 -6.84 5.92 12.15
CA ARG A 184 -8.19 6.23 11.68
C ARG A 184 -8.17 6.42 10.16
N PRO A 185 -9.26 6.07 9.46
CA PRO A 185 -9.32 6.30 8.02
C PRO A 185 -9.51 7.79 7.73
N HIS A 186 -8.68 8.36 6.85
CA HIS A 186 -8.86 9.73 6.35
C HIS A 186 -9.47 9.77 4.95
N ASN A 187 -9.66 8.61 4.31
CA ASN A 187 -10.26 8.46 2.98
C ASN A 187 -9.53 9.30 1.91
N THR A 188 -8.21 9.46 2.05
CA THR A 188 -7.38 10.27 1.15
C THR A 188 -7.45 9.81 -0.31
N ARG A 189 -7.75 8.52 -0.53
CA ARG A 189 -7.84 7.86 -1.84
C ARG A 189 -9.21 7.25 -2.12
N ASN A 190 -10.27 8.02 -1.88
CA ASN A 190 -11.64 7.61 -2.20
C ASN A 190 -11.91 7.41 -3.72
N ASP A 191 -10.95 7.75 -4.58
CA ASP A 191 -10.90 7.42 -6.00
C ASP A 191 -10.45 5.97 -6.27
N VAL A 192 -9.70 5.37 -5.34
CA VAL A 192 -9.20 3.99 -5.42
C VAL A 192 -9.96 3.06 -4.49
N PHE A 193 -10.17 3.49 -3.26
CA PHE A 193 -10.71 2.66 -2.19
C PHE A 193 -12.10 3.12 -1.73
N ARG A 194 -12.84 2.19 -1.13
CA ARG A 194 -14.07 2.49 -0.39
C ARG A 194 -13.75 3.33 0.85
N ASP A 195 -14.76 4.06 1.33
CA ASP A 195 -14.64 4.81 2.59
C ASP A 195 -14.37 3.83 3.75
N GLY A 196 -13.43 4.20 4.62
CA GLY A 196 -13.04 3.40 5.78
C GLY A 196 -11.79 2.52 5.56
N VAL A 197 -11.28 2.41 4.33
CA VAL A 197 -10.01 1.72 4.07
C VAL A 197 -8.85 2.55 4.63
N ILE A 198 -8.05 1.91 5.50
CA ILE A 198 -6.90 2.53 6.17
C ILE A 198 -5.61 2.21 5.42
N THR A 199 -4.80 3.24 5.21
CA THR A 199 -3.55 3.20 4.46
C THR A 199 -2.36 3.56 5.33
N ALA A 200 -1.15 3.31 4.86
CA ALA A 200 0.07 3.68 5.57
C ALA A 200 0.19 5.20 5.78
N LEU A 201 -0.33 6.00 4.85
CA LEU A 201 -0.39 7.46 5.00
C LEU A 201 -1.22 7.88 6.22
N ASP A 202 -2.32 7.18 6.49
CA ASP A 202 -3.25 7.53 7.57
C ASP A 202 -2.59 7.45 8.96
N VAL A 203 -1.44 6.77 9.10
CA VAL A 203 -0.63 6.80 10.34
C VAL A 203 -0.11 8.20 10.64
N ILE A 204 0.44 8.89 9.63
CA ILE A 204 0.93 10.27 9.77
C ILE A 204 -0.25 11.21 10.03
N LEU A 205 -1.37 11.01 9.33
CA LEU A 205 -2.56 11.84 9.49
C LEU A 205 -3.20 11.67 10.89
N SER A 206 -3.27 10.44 11.41
CA SER A 206 -3.78 10.16 12.76
C SER A 206 -2.90 10.79 13.83
N LEU A 207 -1.58 10.70 13.70
CA LEU A 207 -0.64 11.38 14.61
C LEU A 207 -0.78 12.91 14.55
N ALA A 208 -1.09 13.46 13.37
CA ALA A 208 -1.33 14.89 13.21
C ALA A 208 -2.65 15.36 13.82
N ASP A 209 -3.72 14.56 13.74
CA ASP A 209 -4.99 14.83 14.41
C ASP A 209 -4.83 14.89 15.93
N GLU A 210 -3.93 14.07 16.49
CA GLU A 210 -3.53 14.09 17.89
C GLU A 210 -2.53 15.22 18.24
N LYS A 211 -2.19 16.08 17.27
CA LYS A 211 -1.21 17.17 17.42
C LYS A 211 0.19 16.69 17.84
N LYS A 212 0.54 15.44 17.52
CA LYS A 212 1.87 14.86 17.81
C LYS A 212 2.92 15.22 16.76
N LEU A 213 2.49 15.60 15.56
CA LEU A 213 3.35 16.08 14.48
C LEU A 213 2.57 17.01 13.53
N THR A 214 3.30 17.65 12.62
CA THR A 214 2.71 18.31 11.44
C THR A 214 3.18 17.62 10.17
N TYR A 215 2.43 17.76 9.08
CA TYR A 215 2.76 17.14 7.80
C TYR A 215 2.56 18.05 6.59
N GLY A 216 3.23 17.71 5.49
CA GLY A 216 2.97 18.26 4.17
C GLY A 216 2.82 17.15 3.14
N LEU A 217 1.70 17.14 2.41
CA LEU A 217 1.46 16.22 1.30
C LEU A 217 1.58 16.94 -0.04
N LYS A 218 2.09 16.22 -1.04
CA LYS A 218 2.09 16.68 -2.42
C LYS A 218 1.66 15.56 -3.35
N TRP A 219 0.69 15.86 -4.21
CA TRP A 219 0.33 14.99 -5.31
C TRP A 219 1.46 14.94 -6.35
N ARG A 220 1.84 13.73 -6.76
CA ARG A 220 2.84 13.48 -7.79
C ARG A 220 2.21 12.60 -8.88
N GLU A 221 2.12 13.13 -10.09
CA GLU A 221 1.76 12.33 -11.28
C GLU A 221 2.87 11.33 -11.64
N SER A 222 4.13 11.76 -11.48
CA SER A 222 5.36 11.02 -11.76
C SER A 222 6.44 11.31 -10.71
N LEU A 223 7.44 10.43 -10.62
CA LEU A 223 8.62 10.61 -9.77
C LEU A 223 9.85 9.93 -10.40
N GLY A 224 10.89 10.70 -10.72
CA GLY A 224 12.09 10.18 -11.38
C GLY A 224 11.76 9.51 -12.71
N ALA A 225 12.19 8.26 -12.90
CA ALA A 225 11.86 7.45 -14.07
C ALA A 225 10.41 6.93 -14.08
N ALA A 226 9.71 6.99 -12.93
CA ALA A 226 8.38 6.46 -12.79
C ALA A 226 7.31 7.39 -13.37
N ARG A 227 6.72 7.00 -14.49
CA ARG A 227 5.77 7.84 -15.24
C ARG A 227 4.34 7.78 -14.73
N VAL A 228 3.99 6.72 -14.00
CA VAL A 228 2.63 6.48 -13.50
C VAL A 228 2.70 6.26 -11.99
N VAL A 229 2.83 7.37 -11.24
CA VAL A 229 2.82 7.34 -9.77
C VAL A 229 1.40 7.62 -9.28
N LYS A 230 0.85 8.80 -9.60
CA LYS A 230 -0.51 9.23 -9.24
C LYS A 230 -0.85 8.95 -7.78
N SER A 231 -0.06 9.56 -6.89
CA SER A 231 -0.15 9.35 -5.44
C SER A 231 0.26 10.61 -4.68
N PHE A 232 -0.27 10.76 -3.47
CA PHE A 232 0.24 11.70 -2.48
C PHE A 232 1.52 11.18 -1.85
N TRP A 233 2.49 12.08 -1.72
CA TRP A 233 3.75 11.84 -1.03
C TRP A 233 3.83 12.70 0.22
N VAL A 234 4.41 12.14 1.29
CA VAL A 234 4.75 12.91 2.49
C VAL A 234 6.04 13.69 2.20
N GLU A 235 5.88 14.97 1.86
CA GLU A 235 6.98 15.89 1.57
C GLU A 235 7.48 16.60 2.82
N LYS A 236 6.75 16.57 3.93
CA LYS A 236 7.15 17.24 5.14
C LYS A 236 6.63 16.49 6.36
N ILE A 237 7.47 16.36 7.38
CA ILE A 237 7.09 15.97 8.74
C ILE A 237 7.77 16.95 9.69
N ASN A 238 7.00 17.62 10.55
CA ASN A 238 7.47 18.71 11.41
C ASN A 238 8.23 19.77 10.58
N ASP A 239 9.43 20.17 11.00
CA ASP A 239 10.22 21.19 10.28
C ASP A 239 11.10 20.62 9.16
N GLU A 240 10.99 19.32 8.88
CA GLU A 240 11.78 18.66 7.85
C GLU A 240 10.98 18.50 6.57
N GLN A 241 11.37 19.27 5.55
CA GLN A 241 10.75 19.26 4.22
C GLN A 241 11.69 18.70 3.16
N SER A 242 11.18 17.78 2.34
CA SER A 242 11.81 17.18 1.17
C SER A 242 12.34 18.23 0.21
N TYR A 243 13.47 17.93 -0.42
CA TYR A 243 14.11 18.78 -1.42
C TYR A 243 14.83 17.90 -2.44
N GLU A 244 14.78 18.29 -3.72
CA GLU A 244 15.44 17.54 -4.81
C GLU A 244 15.11 16.03 -4.79
N THR A 245 16.12 15.17 -4.59
CA THR A 245 15.99 13.71 -4.47
C THR A 245 15.98 13.22 -3.03
N CYS A 246 15.95 14.14 -2.06
CA CYS A 246 15.93 13.86 -0.64
C CYS A 246 14.52 14.00 -0.06
N GLY A 247 14.10 13.02 0.74
CA GLY A 247 12.81 13.07 1.41
C GLY A 247 12.51 11.85 2.27
N PHE A 248 11.30 11.83 2.82
CA PHE A 248 10.81 10.69 3.58
C PHE A 248 10.39 9.55 2.65
N VAL A 249 10.96 8.37 2.89
CA VAL A 249 10.40 7.09 2.46
C VAL A 249 9.88 6.36 3.69
N TYR A 250 9.23 5.22 3.46
CA TYR A 250 8.67 4.45 4.55
C TYR A 250 8.78 2.95 4.33
N GLU A 251 8.60 2.21 5.41
CA GLU A 251 8.52 0.77 5.46
C GLU A 251 7.55 0.37 6.57
N GLU A 252 6.75 -0.67 6.36
CA GLU A 252 5.84 -1.20 7.38
C GLU A 252 5.68 -2.72 7.27
N GLY A 253 5.32 -3.36 8.38
CA GLY A 253 4.96 -4.78 8.43
C GLY A 253 5.56 -5.48 9.65
N PHE A 254 5.99 -6.73 9.46
CA PHE A 254 6.63 -7.55 10.51
C PHE A 254 8.13 -7.35 10.58
N ARG A 255 8.74 -7.28 11.77
CA ARG A 255 10.18 -7.00 11.91
C ARG A 255 11.08 -8.03 11.23
N ALA A 256 10.64 -9.27 11.10
CA ALA A 256 11.41 -10.31 10.41
C ALA A 256 11.70 -9.98 8.92
N PHE A 257 10.87 -9.13 8.31
CA PHE A 257 10.96 -8.72 6.91
C PHE A 257 11.50 -7.29 6.71
N ARG A 258 12.09 -6.69 7.76
CA ARG A 258 12.65 -5.33 7.73
C ARG A 258 13.85 -5.19 6.78
N TYR A 259 14.05 -3.98 6.23
CA TYR A 259 15.20 -3.54 5.44
C TYR A 259 15.41 -4.33 4.13
N GLY A 260 14.42 -4.23 3.22
CA GLY A 260 14.50 -4.82 1.89
C GLY A 260 14.30 -6.35 1.86
N ARG A 261 13.81 -6.92 2.95
CA ARG A 261 13.46 -8.36 3.04
C ARG A 261 11.98 -8.65 2.76
N GLY A 262 11.22 -7.67 2.31
CA GLY A 262 9.79 -7.84 2.08
C GLY A 262 8.93 -6.61 2.33
N ASN A 263 9.28 -5.81 3.34
CA ASN A 263 8.41 -4.75 3.83
C ASN A 263 8.65 -3.40 3.15
N HIS A 264 9.88 -3.12 2.73
CA HIS A 264 10.18 -1.96 1.89
C HIS A 264 9.82 -2.33 0.46
N ILE A 265 8.77 -1.70 -0.08
CA ILE A 265 8.22 -2.01 -1.40
C ILE A 265 7.91 -0.70 -2.14
N HIS A 266 8.00 -0.74 -3.46
CA HIS A 266 7.60 0.36 -4.36
C HIS A 266 6.08 0.55 -4.45
N LEU A 267 5.45 0.88 -3.32
CA LEU A 267 4.05 1.25 -3.22
C LEU A 267 3.94 2.55 -2.43
N PRO A 268 3.36 3.63 -2.98
CA PRO A 268 3.18 4.86 -2.22
C PRO A 268 2.29 4.65 -0.98
N SER A 269 2.57 5.40 0.09
CA SER A 269 1.92 5.23 1.39
C SER A 269 0.41 5.49 1.37
N ASP A 270 -0.05 6.37 0.48
CA ASP A 270 -1.47 6.70 0.30
C ASP A 270 -2.27 5.55 -0.34
N VAL A 271 -1.60 4.53 -0.88
CA VAL A 271 -2.24 3.36 -1.51
C VAL A 271 -1.79 2.03 -0.94
N ARG A 272 -1.06 2.04 0.17
CA ARG A 272 -0.68 0.84 0.90
C ARG A 272 -1.67 0.58 2.02
N ILE A 273 -2.63 -0.30 1.80
CA ILE A 273 -3.60 -0.72 2.81
C ILE A 273 -2.87 -1.39 3.98
N ILE A 274 -3.19 -1.01 5.22
CA ILE A 274 -2.62 -1.62 6.43
C ILE A 274 -3.72 -2.28 7.28
N ASN A 275 -3.36 -3.36 8.00
CA ASN A 275 -4.28 -4.06 8.90
C ASN A 275 -4.01 -3.76 10.37
N SER A 276 -2.83 -4.09 10.88
CA SER A 276 -2.30 -3.72 12.21
C SER A 276 -0.82 -4.17 12.25
N PRO A 277 0.05 -3.57 11.43
CA PRO A 277 1.43 -4.01 11.33
C PRO A 277 2.18 -3.83 12.65
N GLU A 278 3.18 -4.69 12.87
CA GLU A 278 4.02 -4.63 14.07
C GLU A 278 4.80 -3.31 14.16
N TYR A 279 5.25 -2.78 13.03
CA TYR A 279 5.90 -1.49 12.99
C TYR A 279 5.63 -0.73 11.69
N MET A 280 5.84 0.58 11.79
CA MET A 280 6.02 1.47 10.65
C MET A 280 7.21 2.36 10.90
N GLU A 281 8.03 2.55 9.88
CA GLU A 281 9.19 3.41 9.93
C GLU A 281 9.15 4.39 8.77
N TRP A 282 9.19 5.68 9.08
CA TRP A 282 9.45 6.76 8.13
C TRP A 282 10.91 7.16 8.30
N PHE A 283 11.66 7.21 7.20
CA PHE A 283 13.07 7.54 7.27
C PHE A 283 13.51 8.40 6.09
N TRP A 284 14.40 9.34 6.40
CA TRP A 284 14.96 10.25 5.44
C TRP A 284 16.03 9.56 4.59
N ILE A 285 15.92 9.67 3.26
CA ILE A 285 16.96 9.25 2.32
C ILE A 285 17.23 10.35 1.29
N CYS A 286 18.39 10.28 0.65
CA CYS A 286 18.74 11.03 -0.55
C CYS A 286 19.18 10.02 -1.62
N LEU A 287 18.53 10.06 -2.78
CA LEU A 287 18.85 9.20 -3.93
C LEU A 287 19.87 9.86 -4.86
#